data_AF-A0A855FJR6-F1
#
_entry.id   AF-A0A855FJR6-F1
#
_cell.length_a   1.000
_cell.length_b   1.000
_cell.length_c   1.000
_cell.angle_alpha   90.00
_cell.angle_beta   90.00
_cell.angle_gamma   90.00
#
_symmetry.space_group_name_H-M   'P 1'
#
loop_
_entity.id
_entity.type
_entity.pdbx_description
1 polymer ?
#
loop_
_entity_poly.entity_id
_entity_poly.type
_entity_poly.pdbx_seq_one_letter_code
_entity_poly.pdbx_strand_id
1 'polypeptide(L)'
;MEITLYSDNHQTDIQTYMVLLGEETEEGYDVRTFYNPVAPCNPEAPEGMIYMLGDCFAACSTVRNFTMVRRVFTDFLTTGNVSEDLLN
;
A
#
# COMPACT_ATOMS: atom_id res chain seq x y z
N MET A 1 -4.73 -15.77 1.97
CA MET A 1 -4.23 -14.41 1.72
C MET A 1 -4.12 -14.16 0.22
N GLU A 2 -4.52 -12.98 -0.22
CA GLU A 2 -4.40 -12.49 -1.60
C GLU A 2 -3.60 -11.17 -1.58
N ILE A 3 -2.65 -11.01 -2.50
CA ILE A 3 -1.89 -9.77 -2.65
C ILE A 3 -2.23 -9.08 -3.98
N THR A 4 -2.57 -7.79 -3.90
CA THR A 4 -2.94 -6.97 -5.06
C THR A 4 -2.08 -5.70 -5.12
N LEU A 5 -1.61 -5.35 -6.33
CA LEU A 5 -0.83 -4.14 -6.59
C LEU A 5 -1.64 -3.18 -7.48
N TYR A 6 -1.86 -1.97 -6.99
CA TYR A 6 -2.29 -0.83 -7.79
C TYR A 6 -1.06 -0.04 -8.22
N SER A 7 -1.02 0.36 -9.49
CA SER A 7 0.05 1.14 -10.08
C SER A 7 -0.55 2.21 -10.98
N ASP A 8 -0.46 3.47 -10.58
CA ASP A 8 -1.09 4.59 -11.29
C ASP A 8 -0.19 5.84 -11.25
N ASN A 9 -0.27 6.67 -12.29
CA ASN A 9 0.40 7.96 -12.38
C ASN A 9 -0.55 9.09 -12.83
N HIS A 10 -1.83 8.79 -13.07
CA HIS A 10 -2.75 9.67 -13.79
C HIS A 10 -3.05 11.00 -13.07
N GLN A 11 -2.95 11.06 -11.74
CA GLN A 11 -3.23 12.30 -10.99
C GLN A 11 -2.05 13.26 -10.83
N THR A 12 -0.81 12.76 -10.87
CA THR A 12 0.36 13.53 -10.43
C THR A 12 1.53 13.51 -11.41
N ASP A 13 1.42 12.80 -12.54
CA ASP A 13 2.51 12.40 -13.44
C ASP A 13 3.65 11.61 -12.77
N ILE A 14 3.52 11.36 -11.46
CA ILE A 14 4.47 10.59 -10.65
C ILE A 14 3.87 9.21 -10.43
N GLN A 15 4.66 8.19 -10.79
CA GLN A 15 4.27 6.81 -10.56
C GLN A 15 4.08 6.53 -9.06
N THR A 16 2.87 6.11 -8.73
CA THR A 16 2.43 5.82 -7.36
C THR A 16 1.94 4.38 -7.31
N TYR A 17 2.20 3.74 -6.16
CA TYR A 17 1.91 2.34 -5.93
C TYR A 17 1.16 2.17 -4.61
N MET A 18 0.26 1.20 -4.57
CA MET A 18 -0.43 0.75 -3.36
C MET A 18 -0.51 -0.77 -3.39
N VAL A 19 -0.22 -1.40 -2.26
CA VAL A 19 -0.34 -2.86 -2.13
C VAL A 19 -1.41 -3.16 -1.09
N LEU A 20 -2.33 -4.05 -1.45
CA LEU A 20 -3.36 -4.57 -0.55
C LEU A 20 -3.06 -6.05 -0.30
N LEU A 21 -2.97 -6.43 0.97
CA LEU A 21 -2.89 -7.83 1.40
C LEU A 21 -4.20 -8.18 2.11
N GLY A 22 -5.04 -8.96 1.44
CA GLY A 22 -6.35 -9.36 1.93
C GLY A 22 -6.38 -10.78 2.49
N GLU A 23 -7.16 -11.00 3.53
CA GLU A 23 -7.35 -12.30 4.18
C GLU A 23 -8.81 -12.50 4.62
N GLU A 24 -9.38 -13.68 4.35
CA GLU A 24 -10.65 -14.10 4.94
C GLU A 24 -10.42 -14.48 6.41
N THR A 25 -11.20 -13.88 7.30
CA THR A 25 -11.20 -14.16 8.74
C THR A 25 -12.57 -14.68 9.17
N GLU A 26 -12.69 -15.16 10.41
CA GLU A 26 -14.00 -15.58 10.96
C GLU A 26 -15.00 -14.41 11.03
N GLU A 27 -14.51 -13.17 11.09
CA GLU A 27 -15.31 -11.95 11.20
C GLU A 27 -15.58 -11.27 9.85
N GLY A 28 -14.94 -11.73 8.76
CA GLY A 28 -15.14 -11.18 7.42
C GLY A 28 -13.86 -11.19 6.59
N TYR A 29 -13.46 -10.00 6.12
CA TYR A 29 -12.30 -9.83 5.25
C TYR A 29 -11.45 -8.67 5.74
N ASP A 30 -10.23 -8.96 6.15
CA ASP A 30 -9.26 -7.97 6.61
C ASP A 30 -8.30 -7.60 5.48
N VAL A 31 -7.90 -6.32 5.45
CA VAL A 31 -6.97 -5.79 4.45
C VAL A 31 -5.88 -4.99 5.13
N ARG A 32 -4.62 -5.37 4.90
CA ARG A 32 -3.45 -4.59 5.29
C ARG A 32 -2.87 -3.86 4.08
N THR A 33 -2.36 -2.65 4.32
CA THR A 33 -1.77 -1.80 3.27
C THR A 33 -0.54 -1.07 3.79
N PHE A 34 0.12 -0.28 2.95
CA PHE A 34 1.19 0.58 3.45
C PHE A 34 0.61 1.56 4.47
N TYR A 35 1.42 1.90 5.46
CA TYR A 35 1.12 3.02 6.34
C TYR A 35 2.29 3.99 6.33
N ASN A 36 2.17 5.03 5.51
CA ASN A 36 3.06 6.19 5.52
C ASN A 36 2.38 7.30 6.34
N PRO A 37 2.59 7.36 7.66
CA PRO A 37 1.87 8.30 8.52
C PRO A 37 2.07 9.74 8.05
N VAL A 38 0.97 10.49 8.00
CA VAL A 38 1.01 11.94 7.89
C VAL A 38 1.45 12.49 9.24
N ALA A 39 2.69 12.96 9.33
CA ALA A 39 3.24 13.60 10.53
C ALA A 39 4.45 14.49 10.19
N PRO A 40 4.77 15.51 11.00
CA PRO A 40 5.89 16.46 10.80
C PRO A 40 7.29 15.83 10.60
N CYS A 41 7.41 14.53 10.81
CA CYS A 41 8.61 13.72 10.67
C CYS A 41 8.91 13.32 9.21
N ASN A 42 7.93 13.35 8.31
CA ASN A 42 8.11 13.00 6.89
C ASN A 42 7.41 14.04 6.00
N PRO A 43 8.10 15.14 5.63
CA PRO A 43 7.53 16.18 4.74
C PRO A 43 7.23 15.67 3.32
N GLU A 44 7.64 14.44 2.96
CA GLU A 44 7.30 13.80 1.69
C GLU A 44 6.08 12.87 1.79
N ALA A 45 5.49 12.68 2.98
CA ALA A 45 4.30 11.85 3.16
C ALA A 45 3.08 12.49 2.44
N PRO A 46 2.39 11.75 1.54
CA PRO A 46 1.20 12.26 0.88
C PRO A 46 0.08 12.55 1.89
N GLU A 47 -0.38 13.80 1.96
CA GLU A 47 -1.54 14.17 2.78
C GLU A 47 -2.85 14.01 2.02
N GLY A 48 -3.93 13.73 2.77
CA GLY A 48 -5.29 13.72 2.24
C GLY A 48 -5.65 12.42 1.50
N MET A 49 -6.36 12.59 0.39
CA MET A 49 -6.87 11.48 -0.43
C MET A 49 -6.18 11.50 -1.80
N ILE A 50 -6.04 10.31 -2.38
CA ILE A 50 -5.51 10.10 -3.73
C ILE A 50 -6.46 9.19 -4.50
N TYR A 51 -6.59 9.41 -5.81
CA TYR A 51 -7.29 8.45 -6.66
C TYR A 51 -6.29 7.51 -7.32
N MET A 52 -6.56 6.21 -7.23
CA MET A 52 -5.83 5.15 -7.90
C MET A 52 -6.82 4.42 -8.82
N LEU A 53 -6.60 4.47 -10.14
CA LEU A 53 -7.44 3.81 -11.14
C LEU A 53 -8.94 4.16 -11.08
N GLY A 54 -9.26 5.37 -10.58
CA GLY A 54 -10.63 5.87 -10.45
C GLY A 54 -11.24 5.74 -9.04
N ASP A 55 -10.63 4.95 -8.17
CA ASP A 55 -11.07 4.76 -6.78
C ASP A 55 -10.29 5.65 -5.82
N CYS A 56 -10.95 6.12 -4.76
CA CYS A 56 -10.39 7.08 -3.80
C CYS A 56 -9.84 6.36 -2.55
N PHE A 57 -8.59 6.63 -2.21
CA PHE A 57 -7.87 6.03 -1.08
C PHE A 57 -7.19 7.10 -0.24
N ALA A 58 -6.87 6.76 1.01
CA ALA A 58 -6.03 7.61 1.84
C ALA A 58 -4.62 7.67 1.25
N ALA A 59 -4.06 8.85 1.03
CA ALA A 59 -2.78 9.00 0.35
C ALA A 59 -1.61 8.38 1.15
N CYS A 60 -1.77 8.25 2.47
CA CYS A 60 -0.87 7.51 3.36
C CYS A 60 -0.78 6.00 3.08
N SER A 61 -1.71 5.43 2.31
CA SER A 61 -1.67 4.03 1.87
C SER A 61 -0.79 3.78 0.64
N THR A 62 -0.13 4.83 0.14
CA THR A 62 0.64 4.78 -1.11
C THR A 62 2.12 5.04 -0.90
N VAL A 63 2.92 4.51 -1.83
CA VAL A 63 4.36 4.73 -1.89
C VAL A 63 4.78 5.06 -3.33
N ARG A 64 5.88 5.81 -3.47
CA ARG A 64 6.52 6.07 -4.77
C ARG A 64 7.77 5.23 -5.01
N ASN A 65 8.37 4.70 -3.93
CA ASN A 65 9.56 3.88 -4.01
C ASN A 65 9.19 2.41 -4.33
N PHE A 66 9.36 2.02 -5.59
CA PHE A 66 9.07 0.65 -6.05
C PHE A 66 9.89 -0.44 -5.32
N THR A 67 11.01 -0.09 -4.67
CA THR A 67 11.76 -1.03 -3.82
C THR A 67 10.91 -1.54 -2.65
N MET A 68 10.00 -0.72 -2.12
CA MET A 68 9.07 -1.16 -1.07
C MET A 68 8.10 -2.21 -1.58
N VAL A 69 7.54 -2.01 -2.78
CA VAL A 69 6.68 -3.01 -3.46
C VAL A 69 7.43 -4.32 -3.63
N ARG A 70 8.67 -4.27 -4.13
CA ARG A 70 9.51 -5.48 -4.28
C ARG A 70 9.73 -6.22 -2.97
N ARG A 71 9.96 -5.50 -1.86
CA ARG A 71 10.14 -6.12 -0.53
C ARG A 71 8.88 -6.85 -0.09
N VAL A 72 7.72 -6.21 -0.21
CA VAL A 72 6.42 -6.79 0.14
C VAL A 72 6.15 -8.06 -0.67
N PHE A 73 6.31 -8.02 -1.99
CA PHE A 73 6.12 -9.21 -2.83
C PHE A 73 7.15 -10.31 -2.56
N THR A 74 8.39 -9.94 -2.22
CA THR A 74 9.40 -10.94 -1.83
C THR A 74 8.95 -11.66 -0.57
N ASP A 75 8.52 -10.92 0.46
CA ASP A 75 8.06 -11.50 1.72
C ASP A 75 6.88 -12.45 1.48
N PHE A 76 5.86 -11.97 0.75
CA PHE A 76 4.68 -12.77 0.38
C PHE A 76 5.04 -14.05 -0.37
N LEU A 77 5.91 -13.96 -1.39
CA LEU A 77 6.31 -15.14 -2.18
C LEU A 77 7.16 -16.13 -1.37
N THR A 78 7.84 -15.68 -0.32
CA THR A 78 8.69 -16.53 0.52
C THR A 78 7.95 -17.17 1.69
N THR A 79 6.97 -16.48 2.28
CA THR A 79 6.31 -16.91 3.52
C THR A 79 4.83 -17.20 3.35
N GLY A 80 4.21 -16.75 2.25
CA GLY A 80 2.76 -16.73 2.08
C GLY A 80 2.05 -15.57 2.80
N ASN A 81 2.82 -14.69 3.46
CA ASN A 81 2.33 -13.54 4.23
C ASN A 81 3.30 -12.34 4.11
N VAL A 82 2.97 -11.20 4.69
CA VAL A 82 3.84 -10.01 4.77
C VAL A 82 3.95 -9.56 6.22
N SER A 83 5.16 -9.19 6.64
CA SER A 83 5.44 -8.62 7.96
C SER A 83 4.56 -7.38 8.27
N GLU A 84 4.11 -7.27 9.51
CA GLU A 84 3.39 -6.10 10.04
C GLU A 84 4.25 -4.82 10.01
N ASP A 85 5.58 -4.96 9.96
CA ASP A 85 6.49 -3.83 9.77
C ASP A 85 6.40 -3.21 8.36
N LEU A 86 5.90 -3.98 7.38
CA LEU A 86 5.77 -3.55 5.98
C LEU A 86 4.35 -3.12 5.64
N LEU A 87 3.34 -3.86 6.11
CA LEU A 87 1.93 -3.58 5.88
C LEU A 87 1.13 -3.71 7.18
N ASN A 88 0.25 -2.75 7.44
CA ASN A 88 -0.61 -2.68 8.62
C ASN A 88 -2.05 -2.35 8.22
#